data_AF-W1WSB1-F1
#
_entry.id   AF-W1WSB1-F1
#
_cell.length_a   1.000
_cell.length_b   1.000
_cell.length_c   1.000
_cell.angle_alpha   90.00
_cell.angle_beta   90.00
_cell.angle_gamma   90.00
#
_symmetry.space_group_name_H-M   'P 1'
#
loop_
_entity.id
_entity.type
_entity.pdbx_description
1 polymer ?
#
loop_
_entity_poly.entity_id
_entity_poly.type
_entity_poly.pdbx_seq_one_letter_code
_entity_poly.pdbx_strand_id
1 'polypeptide(L)' 'MTAQKGIILAKVAQKMGIDKSEVMVLGDSFNDYSMFEVFEESVAMENAVPEIKKIAKY' A
#
# COMPACT_ATOMS: atom_id res chain seq x y z
N MET A 1 -6.57 7.63 -17.06
CA MET A 1 -6.23 7.59 -15.62
C MET A 1 -6.09 6.14 -15.23
N THR A 2 -4.87 5.66 -15.02
CA THR A 2 -4.59 4.27 -14.65
C THR A 2 -5.10 4.02 -13.23
N ALA A 3 -5.91 2.98 -13.02
CA ALA A 3 -6.41 2.63 -11.70
C ALA A 3 -5.27 2.03 -10.87
N GLN A 4 -4.85 2.72 -9.81
CA GLN A 4 -3.82 2.27 -8.88
C GLN A 4 -4.43 2.01 -7.50
N LYS A 5 -4.10 0.86 -6.90
CA LYS A 5 -4.66 0.43 -5.61
C LYS A 5 -4.44 1.48 -4.51
N GLY A 6 -3.21 2.00 -4.38
CA GLY A 6 -2.86 2.99 -3.36
C GLY A 6 -3.66 4.28 -3.45
N ILE A 7 -3.83 4.81 -4.67
CA ILE A 7 -4.61 6.05 -4.88
C ILE A 7 -6.10 5.83 -4.54
N ILE A 8 -6.67 4.70 -4.94
CA ILE A 8 -8.08 4.39 -4.66
C ILE A 8 -8.28 4.19 -3.17
N LEU A 9 -7.39 3.43 -2.51
CA LEU A 9 -7.45 3.20 -1.07
C LEU A 9 -7.32 4.50 -0.27
N ALA A 10 -6.41 5.39 -0.64
CA ALA A 10 -6.26 6.69 0.02
C ALA A 10 -7.53 7.56 -0.09
N LYS A 11 -8.20 7.52 -1.25
CA LYS A 11 -9.49 8.22 -1.45
C LYS A 11 -10.59 7.61 -0.60
N VAL A 12 -10.61 6.28 -0.42
CA VAL A 12 -11.59 5.60 0.44
C VAL A 12 -11.34 5.94 1.90
N ALA A 13 -10.10 5.84 2.38
CA ALA A 13 -9.73 6.22 3.75
C ALA A 13 -10.14 7.67 4.07
N GLN A 14 -9.83 8.61 3.17
CA GLN A 14 -10.25 10.01 3.30
C GLN A 14 -11.77 10.17 3.41
N LYS A 15 -12.55 9.46 2.57
CA LYS A 15 -14.02 9.50 2.63
C LYS A 15 -14.58 8.93 3.94
N MET A 16 -13.86 8.03 4.56
CA MET A 16 -14.21 7.42 5.85
C MET A 16 -13.71 8.23 7.04
N GLY A 17 -12.95 9.30 6.82
CA GLY A 17 -12.32 10.09 7.89
C GLY A 17 -11.20 9.35 8.62
N ILE A 18 -10.58 8.36 7.97
CA ILE A 18 -9.47 7.57 8.51
C ILE A 18 -8.17 8.19 8.03
N ASP A 19 -7.25 8.48 8.95
CA ASP A 19 -5.92 8.96 8.61
C ASP A 19 -5.08 7.84 8.00
N LYS A 20 -4.15 8.18 7.10
CA LYS A 20 -3.29 7.17 6.47
C LYS A 20 -2.42 6.42 7.47
N SER A 21 -2.05 7.03 8.59
CA SER A 21 -1.29 6.39 9.67
C SER A 21 -2.08 5.29 10.39
N GLU A 22 -3.41 5.29 10.25
CA GLU A 22 -4.31 4.26 10.78
C GLU A 22 -4.55 3.11 9.80
N VAL A 23 -3.93 3.14 8.61
CA VAL A 23 -4.12 2.16 7.54
C VAL A 23 -2.86 1.36 7.33
N MET A 24 -2.96 0.04 7.57
CA MET A 24 -1.92 -0.92 7.23
C MET A 24 -2.23 -1.60 5.89
N VAL A 25 -1.24 -1.67 5.00
CA VAL A 25 -1.35 -2.36 3.70
C VAL A 25 -0.47 -3.59 3.66
N LEU A 26 -0.97 -4.65 3.03
CA LEU A 26 -0.27 -5.91 2.84
C LEU A 26 -0.26 -6.24 1.34
N GLY A 27 0.87 -6.72 0.82
CA GLY A 27 0.99 -7.07 -0.60
C GLY A 27 2.25 -7.86 -0.94
N ASP A 28 2.34 -8.29 -2.19
CA ASP A 28 3.40 -9.19 -2.64
C ASP A 28 3.93 -8.92 -4.05
N SER A 29 3.20 -8.15 -4.87
CA SER A 29 3.52 -7.97 -6.29
C SER A 29 3.43 -6.51 -6.76
N PHE A 30 3.82 -6.26 -8.01
CA PHE A 30 3.93 -4.90 -8.58
C PHE A 30 2.60 -4.16 -8.68
N ASN A 31 1.46 -4.86 -8.74
CA ASN A 31 0.15 -4.20 -8.68
C ASN A 31 -0.15 -3.58 -7.30
N ASP A 32 0.60 -3.97 -6.26
CA ASP A 32 0.51 -3.42 -4.91
C ASP A 32 1.48 -2.27 -4.68
N TYR A 33 2.48 -2.07 -5.53
CA TYR A 33 3.55 -1.07 -5.40
C TYR A 33 3.03 0.31 -4.97
N SER A 34 1.95 0.78 -5.62
CA SER A 34 1.31 2.06 -5.27
C SER A 34 0.76 2.14 -3.84
N MET A 35 0.39 1.02 -3.20
CA MET A 35 0.00 1.00 -1.79
C MET A 35 1.21 1.25 -0.90
N PHE A 36 2.33 0.59 -1.17
CA PHE A 36 3.58 0.75 -0.41
C PHE A 36 4.17 2.17 -0.54
N GLU A 37 4.01 2.83 -1.69
CA GLU A 37 4.41 4.25 -1.84
C GLU A 37 3.47 5.23 -1.11
N VAL A 38 2.20 4.88 -0.95
CA VAL A 38 1.17 5.80 -0.43
C VAL A 38 0.94 5.68 1.06
N PHE A 39 1.17 4.49 1.64
CA PHE A 39 0.92 4.16 3.03
C PHE A 39 2.21 3.78 3.75
N GLU A 40 2.44 4.39 4.91
CA GLU A 40 3.64 4.16 5.71
C GLU A 40 3.64 2.76 6.35
N GLU A 41 2.51 2.36 6.96
CA GLU A 41 2.36 1.04 7.56
C GLU A 41 2.15 0.00 6.47
N SER A 42 3.24 -0.57 5.96
CA SER A 42 3.22 -1.49 4.82
C SER A 42 4.01 -2.76 5.11
N VAL A 43 3.42 -3.91 4.79
CA VAL A 43 3.99 -5.24 5.06
C VAL A 43 4.15 -6.00 3.76
N ALA A 44 5.37 -6.43 3.45
CA ALA A 44 5.61 -7.35 2.35
C ALA A 44 5.40 -8.79 2.80
N MET A 45 4.59 -9.56 2.07
CA MET A 45 4.45 -10.99 2.35
C MET A 45 5.76 -11.75 2.16
N GLU A 46 5.90 -12.93 2.80
CA GLU A 46 7.11 -13.76 2.68
C GLU A 46 7.43 -14.10 1.20
N ASN A 47 6.40 -14.31 0.38
CA ASN A 47 6.53 -14.62 -1.05
C ASN A 47 6.65 -13.38 -1.95
N ALA A 48 6.75 -12.17 -1.39
CA ALA A 48 6.79 -10.94 -2.15
C ALA A 48 8.03 -10.84 -3.04
N VAL A 49 7.88 -10.20 -4.20
CA VAL A 49 9.00 -9.91 -5.10
C VAL A 49 10.02 -9.00 -4.40
N PRO A 50 11.33 -9.11 -4.70
CA PRO A 50 12.37 -8.35 -4.01
C PRO A 50 12.14 -6.84 -3.98
N GLU A 51 11.56 -6.28 -5.03
CA GLU A 51 11.23 -4.86 -5.16
C GLU A 51 10.18 -4.41 -4.15
N ILE A 52 9.18 -5.25 -3.85
CA ILE A 52 8.15 -4.95 -2.85
C ILE A 52 8.72 -5.04 -1.43
N LYS A 53 9.55 -6.05 -1.16
CA LYS A 53 10.24 -6.18 0.15
C LYS A 53 11.15 -4.99 0.46
N LYS A 54 11.76 -4.39 -0.55
CA LYS A 54 12.67 -3.23 -0.39
C LYS A 54 11.93 -1.95 0.03
N ILE A 55 10.67 -1.80 -0.34
CA ILE A 55 9.89 -0.58 -0.08
C ILE A 55 8.89 -0.73 1.07
N ALA A 56 8.67 -1.95 1.55
CA ALA A 56 7.83 -2.20 2.72
C ALA A 56 8.52 -1.76 4.00
N LYS A 57 7.71 -1.30 4.97
CA LYS A 57 8.16 -1.00 6.32
C LYS A 57 8.46 -2.27 7.12
N TYR A 58 7.72 -3.35 6.86
CA TYR A 58 7.85 -4.65 7.52
C TYR A 58 7.96 -5.80 6.52
#